data_AF-A0A958DNQ0-F1
#
_entry.id   AF-A0A958DNQ0-F1
#
_cell.length_a   1.000
_cell.length_b   1.000
_cell.length_c   1.000
_cell.angle_alpha   90.00
_cell.angle_beta   90.00
_cell.angle_gamma   90.00
#
_symmetry.space_group_name_H-M   'P 1'
#
loop_
_entity.id
_entity.type
_entity.pdbx_description
1 polymer ?
#
loop_
_entity_poly.entity_id
_entity_poly.type
_entity_poly.pdbx_seq_one_letter_code
_entity_poly.pdbx_strand_id
1 'polypeptide(L)' 'MAVADGAGLPIAVCVTSANPHEVKLVEQTLEKRFIEEVPDLLIGDKAYDSDPSINDLLKKELK' A
#
# COMPACT_ATOMS: atom_id res chain seq x y z
N MET A 1 1.33 -8.79 2.14
CA MET A 1 1.96 -7.48 1.91
C MET A 1 2.14 -6.78 3.25
N ALA A 2 3.27 -6.11 3.44
CA ALA A 2 3.51 -5.25 4.59
C ALA A 2 3.99 -3.89 4.09
N VAL A 3 3.55 -2.82 4.74
CA VAL A 3 3.98 -1.44 4.49
C VAL A 3 4.61 -0.92 5.77
N ALA A 4 5.76 -0.27 5.62
CA ALA A 4 6.46 0.38 6.71
C ALA A 4 6.72 1.85 6.37
N ASP A 5 6.93 2.66 7.39
CA ASP A 5 7.39 4.03 7.22
C ASP A 5 8.87 4.09 6.78
N GLY A 6 9.40 5.30 6.58
CA GLY A 6 10.79 5.52 6.18
C GLY A 6 11.83 5.09 7.23
N ALA A 7 11.43 4.85 8.48
CA ALA A 7 12.28 4.33 9.56
C ALA A 7 12.16 2.81 9.72
N GLY A 8 11.27 2.15 8.96
CA GLY A 8 11.02 0.71 9.03
C GLY A 8 9.97 0.31 10.06
N LEU A 9 9.22 1.24 10.64
CA LEU A 9 8.09 0.93 11.52
C LEU A 9 6.92 0.39 10.68
N PRO A 10 6.41 -0.82 10.95
CA PRO A 10 5.26 -1.34 10.22
C PRO A 10 4.01 -0.47 10.46
N ILE A 11 3.42 0.04 9.38
CA ILE A 11 2.20 0.86 9.43
C ILE A 11 0.96 0.11 8.93
N ALA A 12 1.13 -0.97 8.17
CA ALA A 12 0.03 -1.80 7.69
C ALA A 12 0.50 -3.21 7.30
N VAL A 13 -0.35 -4.22 7.54
CA VAL A 13 -0.08 -5.61 7.14
C VAL A 13 -1.37 -6.27 6.64
N CYS A 14 -1.28 -6.92 5.49
CA CYS A 14 -2.34 -7.78 4.96
C CYS A 14 -1.79 -9.15 4.59
N VAL A 15 -2.41 -10.20 5.13
CA VAL A 15 -2.11 -11.61 4.81
C VAL A 15 -3.27 -12.17 4.00
N THR A 16 -2.97 -12.74 2.84
CA THR A 16 -3.95 -13.37 1.95
C THR A 16 -3.30 -14.56 1.22
N SER A 17 -4.09 -15.30 0.44
CA SER A 17 -3.58 -16.31 -0.49
C SER A 17 -2.64 -15.70 -1.55
N ALA A 18 -1.75 -16.49 -2.16
CA ALA A 18 -0.81 -16.03 -3.18
C ALA A 18 -1.42 -15.82 -4.59
N ASN A 19 -2.74 -15.94 -4.75
CA ASN A 19 -3.46 -15.84 -6.02
C ASN A 19 -3.69 -14.38 -6.52
N PRO A 20 -4.16 -13.43 -5.68
CA PRO A 20 -4.33 -12.06 -6.12
C PRO A 20 -3.01 -11.39 -6.54
N HIS A 21 -3.06 -10.65 -7.66
CA HIS A 21 -2.00 -9.73 -8.06
C HIS A 21 -1.73 -8.71 -6.94
N GLU A 22 -0.45 -8.53 -6.61
CA GLU A 22 0.05 -7.70 -5.50
C GLU A 22 -0.46 -6.26 -5.53
N VAL A 23 -0.69 -5.70 -6.72
CA VAL A 23 -1.26 -4.35 -6.91
C VAL A 23 -2.64 -4.20 -6.25
N LYS A 24 -3.48 -5.24 -6.28
CA LYS A 24 -4.82 -5.22 -5.65
C LYS A 24 -4.75 -5.36 -4.12
N LEU A 25 -3.60 -5.73 -3.58
CA LEU A 25 -3.44 -5.92 -2.15
C LEU A 25 -3.13 -4.62 -1.42
N VAL A 26 -2.62 -3.58 -2.10
CA VAL A 26 -2.28 -2.36 -1.40
C VAL A 26 -3.51 -1.66 -0.83
N GLU A 27 -4.62 -1.58 -1.57
CA GLU A 27 -5.87 -0.99 -1.11
C GLU A 27 -6.34 -1.66 0.19
N GLN A 28 -6.47 -2.99 0.17
CA GLN A 28 -6.82 -3.77 1.37
C GLN A 28 -5.81 -3.65 2.51
N THR A 29 -4.54 -3.39 2.19
CA THR A 29 -3.49 -3.20 3.20
C THR A 29 -3.62 -1.83 3.85
N LEU A 30 -3.83 -0.77 3.06
CA LEU A 30 -4.03 0.59 3.54
C LEU A 30 -5.36 0.78 4.29
N GLU A 31 -6.41 0.03 3.95
CA GLU A 31 -7.65 0.00 4.75
C GLU A 31 -7.41 -0.59 6.16
N LYS A 32 -6.41 -1.47 6.31
CA LYS A 32 -6.06 -2.15 7.56
C LYS A 32 -4.82 -1.57 8.24
N ARG A 33 -4.49 -0.31 7.92
CA ARG A 33 -3.38 0.41 8.53
C ARG A 33 -3.59 0.64 10.02
N PHE A 34 -2.49 0.76 10.75
CA PHE A 34 -2.47 1.05 12.18
C PHE A 34 -2.53 2.56 12.50
N ILE A 35 -2.37 3.40 11.49
CA ILE A 35 -2.35 4.87 11.57
C ILE A 35 -3.63 5.45 10.98
N GLU A 36 -4.08 6.60 11.47
CA GLU A 36 -5.30 7.23 10.92
C GLU A 36 -5.02 7.80 9.53
N GLU A 37 -3.85 8.37 9.33
CA GLU A 37 -3.46 9.01 8.07
C GLU A 37 -3.11 7.99 6.97
N VAL A 38 -3.37 8.38 5.73
CA VAL A 38 -2.91 7.64 4.55
C VAL A 38 -1.53 8.19 4.16
N PRO A 39 -0.54 7.34 3.87
CA PRO A 39 0.76 7.82 3.39
C PRO A 39 0.62 8.59 2.07
N ASP A 40 1.31 9.74 1.97
CA ASP A 40 1.33 10.55 0.74
C ASP A 40 2.07 9.87 -0.41
N LEU A 41 3.01 8.97 -0.07
CA LEU A 41 3.87 8.27 -1.01
C LEU A 41 4.09 6.83 -0.54
N LEU A 42 3.94 5.89 -1.47
CA LEU A 42 4.37 4.52 -1.31
C LEU A 42 5.48 4.23 -2.30
N ILE A 43 6.52 3.54 -1.82
CA ILE A 43 7.65 3.09 -2.63
C ILE A 43 7.69 1.56 -2.51
N GLY A 44 7.59 0.88 -3.64
CA GLY A 44 7.61 -0.58 -3.72
C GLY A 44 8.81 -1.08 -4.52
N ASP A 45 8.66 -2.28 -5.09
CA ASP A 45 9.59 -2.76 -6.10
C ASP A 45 9.31 -2.11 -7.47
N LYS A 46 10.17 -2.41 -8.45
CA LYS A 46 10.01 -1.85 -9.80
C LYS A 46 8.68 -2.22 -10.47
N ALA A 47 8.16 -3.43 -10.22
CA ALA A 47 6.90 -3.85 -10.82
C ALA A 47 5.74 -3.05 -10.22
N TYR A 48 5.77 -2.85 -8.91
CA TYR A 48 4.83 -2.06 -8.14
C TYR A 48 4.85 -0.57 -8.54
N ASP A 49 6.04 0.06 -8.56
CA ASP A 49 6.20 1.48 -8.92
C ASP A 49 5.86 1.77 -10.39
N SER A 50 5.89 0.75 -11.25
CA SER A 50 5.52 0.88 -12.66
C SER A 50 4.02 0.86 -12.91
N ASP A 51 3.20 0.53 -11.91
CA ASP A 51 1.74 0.45 -12.05
C ASP A 51 1.08 1.83 -11.78
N PRO A 52 0.48 2.48 -12.78
CA PRO A 52 -0.15 3.78 -12.61
C PRO A 52 -1.35 3.77 -11.64
N SER A 53 -2.02 2.62 -11.47
CA SER A 53 -3.24 2.51 -10.66
C SER A 53 -3.00 2.77 -9.17
N ILE A 54 -1.76 2.59 -8.71
CA ILE A 54 -1.37 2.81 -7.32
C ILE A 54 -1.30 4.29 -6.98
N ASN A 55 -0.75 5.10 -7.88
CA ASN A 55 -0.72 6.55 -7.71
C ASN A 55 -2.14 7.14 -7.69
N ASP A 56 -3.05 6.58 -8.49
CA ASP A 56 -4.44 6.99 -8.50
C ASP A 56 -5.19 6.58 -7.23
N LEU A 57 -4.83 5.45 -6.63
CA LEU A 57 -5.38 5.01 -5.35
C LEU A 57 -5.01 5.99 -4.22
N LEU A 58 -3.73 6.34 -4.09
CA LEU A 58 -3.27 7.27 -3.05
C LEU A 58 -3.98 8.64 -3.17
N LYS A 59 -4.15 9.15 -4.39
CA LYS A 59 -4.88 10.40 -4.62
C LYS A 59 -6.37 10.35 -4.27
N LYS A 60 -7.00 9.16 -4.30
CA LYS A 60 -8.40 9.00 -3.90
C LYS A 60 -8.55 9.01 -2.39
N GLU A 61 -7.63 8.36 -1.69
CA GLU A 61 -7.63 8.23 -0.23
C GLU A 61 -7.20 9.53 0.50
N LEU A 62 -6.51 10.44 -0.20
CA LEU A 62 -6.12 11.77 0.31
C LEU A 62 -7.23 12.84 0.20
N LYS A 63 -8.43 12.50 -0.28
CA LYS A 63 -9.58 13.43 -0.40
C LYS A 63 -10.59 13.24 0.72
#